data_AF-A0A348B442-F1
#
_entry.id   AF-A0A348B442-F1
#
_cell.length_a   1.000
_cell.length_b   1.000
_cell.length_c   1.000
_cell.angle_alpha   90.00
_cell.angle_beta   90.00
_cell.angle_gamma   90.00
#
_symmetry.space_group_name_H-M   'P 1'
#
loop_
_entity.id
_entity.type
_entity.pdbx_description
1 polymer ?
#
loop_
_entity_poly.entity_id
_entity_poly.type
_entity_poly.pdbx_seq_one_letter_code
_entity_poly.pdbx_strand_id
1 'polypeptide(L)'
;MGSYRHVNQFVELRSVREIASFVQDAGKELGLDVKVQHVPNPRVEAEEHYYNPELKVLPNLGFRPRKSMREEVKVMLKDLLPFKERISRFSSVIMPRTRWK
;
A
#
# COMPACT_ATOMS: atom_id res chain seq x y z
N MET A 1 -26.67 13.30 26.46
CA MET A 1 -25.91 12.03 26.53
C MET A 1 -25.16 11.87 25.22
N GLY A 2 -23.83 11.75 25.27
CA GLY A 2 -23.00 11.53 24.08
C GLY A 2 -22.94 10.05 23.72
N SER A 3 -22.82 9.73 22.43
CA SER A 3 -22.49 8.38 21.96
C SER A 3 -21.07 8.40 21.39
N TYR A 4 -20.26 7.40 21.76
CA TYR A 4 -18.96 7.16 21.16
C TYR A 4 -19.16 6.28 19.91
N ARG A 5 -18.54 6.66 18.79
CA ARG A 5 -18.59 5.90 17.54
C ARG A 5 -17.16 5.61 17.08
N HIS A 6 -16.89 4.34 16.82
CA HIS A 6 -15.64 3.87 16.21
C HIS A 6 -15.87 3.52 14.73
N VAL A 7 -14.93 3.88 13.87
CA VAL A 7 -14.97 3.58 12.43
C VAL A 7 -13.59 3.14 11.96
N ASN A 8 -13.53 2.01 11.27
CA ASN A 8 -12.32 1.57 10.57
C ASN A 8 -12.21 2.33 9.24
N GLN A 9 -11.20 3.17 9.08
CA GLN A 9 -11.06 4.05 7.90
C GLN A 9 -10.23 3.41 6.77
N PHE A 10 -10.70 2.30 6.23
CA PHE A 10 -10.14 1.65 5.05
C PHE A 10 -11.23 0.89 4.29
N VAL A 11 -10.99 0.61 3.01
CA VAL A 11 -11.98 -0.02 2.12
C VAL A 11 -11.51 -1.29 1.43
N GLU A 12 -10.21 -1.54 1.41
CA GLU A 12 -9.61 -2.69 0.77
C GLU A 12 -8.62 -3.35 1.73
N LEU A 13 -8.64 -4.68 1.74
CA LEU A 13 -7.64 -5.52 2.40
C LEU A 13 -6.77 -6.15 1.33
N ARG A 14 -5.46 -5.91 1.43
CA ARG A 14 -4.46 -6.45 0.49
C ARG A 14 -3.25 -6.93 1.28
N SER A 15 -2.75 -8.09 0.91
CA SER A 15 -1.44 -8.56 1.31
C SER A 15 -0.33 -7.70 0.67
N VAL A 16 0.85 -7.68 1.28
CA VAL A 16 2.04 -7.03 0.69
C VAL A 16 2.35 -7.59 -0.71
N ARG A 17 2.11 -8.89 -0.91
CA ARG A 17 2.29 -9.57 -2.20
C ARG A 17 1.35 -9.03 -3.28
N GLU A 18 0.07 -8.82 -2.96
CA GLU A 18 -0.90 -8.22 -3.90
C GLU A 18 -0.51 -6.79 -4.26
N ILE A 19 -0.10 -5.98 -3.27
CA ILE A 19 0.36 -4.61 -3.51
C ILE A 19 1.58 -4.61 -4.44
N ALA A 20 2.55 -5.50 -4.22
CA ALA A 20 3.72 -5.65 -5.09
C ALA A 20 3.32 -6.00 -6.54
N SER A 21 2.34 -6.88 -6.73
CA SER A 21 1.80 -7.20 -8.05
C SER A 21 1.13 -5.99 -8.71
N PHE A 22 0.34 -5.19 -7.98
CA PHE A 22 -0.29 -3.99 -8.55
C PHE A 22 0.73 -2.96 -9.01
N VAL A 23 1.81 -2.77 -8.24
CA VAL A 23 2.92 -1.87 -8.60
C VAL A 23 3.66 -2.39 -9.83
N GLN A 24 3.90 -3.70 -9.92
CA GLN A 24 4.55 -4.31 -11.08
C GLN A 24 3.71 -4.16 -12.35
N ASP A 25 2.40 -4.44 -12.27
CA ASP A 25 1.47 -4.30 -13.40
C ASP A 25 1.40 -2.85 -13.89
N ALA A 26 1.22 -1.91 -12.95
CA ALA A 26 1.19 -0.48 -13.27
C ALA A 26 2.53 0.02 -13.84
N GLY A 27 3.65 -0.47 -13.32
CA GLY A 27 4.98 -0.18 -13.85
C GLY A 27 5.14 -0.67 -15.28
N LYS A 28 4.73 -1.91 -15.57
CA LYS A 28 4.76 -2.49 -16.92
C LYS A 28 3.94 -1.66 -17.91
N GLU A 29 2.73 -1.23 -17.53
CA GLU A 29 1.88 -0.36 -18.34
C GLU A 29 2.50 1.03 -18.61
N LEU A 30 3.41 1.47 -17.74
CA LEU A 30 4.14 2.73 -17.86
C LEU A 30 5.53 2.56 -18.50
N GLY A 31 5.88 1.36 -18.98
CA GLY A 31 7.19 1.08 -19.58
C GLY A 31 8.34 0.97 -18.58
N LEU A 32 8.05 0.72 -17.30
CA LEU A 32 9.04 0.52 -16.25
C LEU A 32 9.30 -0.98 -16.03
N ASP A 33 10.57 -1.35 -15.87
CA ASP A 33 10.97 -2.70 -15.45
C ASP A 33 10.99 -2.81 -13.92
N VAL A 34 9.82 -3.04 -13.32
CA VAL A 34 9.68 -3.17 -11.86
C VAL A 34 9.99 -4.60 -11.42
N LYS A 35 11.04 -4.77 -10.61
CA LYS A 35 11.41 -6.04 -9.98
C LYS A 35 10.91 -6.10 -8.54
N VAL A 36 10.28 -7.22 -8.17
CA VAL A 36 9.92 -7.52 -6.79
C VAL A 36 11.09 -8.25 -6.15
N GLN A 37 11.55 -7.76 -4.99
CA GLN A 37 12.63 -8.37 -4.22
C GLN A 37 12.12 -8.76 -2.83
N HIS A 38 12.54 -9.91 -2.34
CA HIS A 38 12.26 -10.33 -0.98
C HIS A 38 13.31 -9.73 -0.04
N VAL A 39 12.86 -9.08 1.04
CA VAL A 39 13.72 -8.46 2.05
C VAL A 39 13.49 -9.18 3.38
N PRO A 40 14.55 -9.63 4.09
CA PRO A 40 14.38 -10.28 5.38
C PRO A 40 13.60 -9.38 6.34
N ASN A 41 12.49 -9.90 6.90
CA ASN A 41 11.59 -9.11 7.72
C ASN A 41 12.34 -8.53 8.94
N PRO A 42 12.45 -7.19 9.06
CA PRO A 42 13.10 -6.57 10.20
C PRO A 42 12.21 -6.55 11.46
N ARG A 43 10.91 -6.85 11.33
CA ARG A 43 9.90 -6.83 12.39
C ARG A 43 9.66 -8.25 12.94
N VAL A 44 9.08 -8.29 14.13
CA VAL A 44 8.53 -9.52 14.72
C VAL A 44 7.01 -9.46 14.57
N GLU A 45 6.50 -10.02 13.49
CA GLU A 45 5.07 -10.04 13.14
C GLU A 45 4.73 -11.34 12.40
N ALA A 46 3.46 -11.76 12.41
CA ALA A 46 3.03 -12.93 11.68
C ALA A 46 2.98 -12.62 10.17
N GLU A 47 3.79 -13.30 9.37
CA GLU A 47 3.82 -13.09 7.91
C GLU A 47 2.54 -13.56 7.21
N GLU A 48 1.85 -14.52 7.82
CA GLU A 48 0.51 -14.97 7.45
C GLU A 48 -0.39 -14.97 8.68
N HIS A 49 -1.49 -14.23 8.63
CA HIS A 49 -2.47 -14.18 9.71
C HIS A 49 -3.89 -13.98 9.18
N TYR A 50 -4.88 -14.58 9.83
CA TYR A 50 -6.28 -14.29 9.53
C TYR A 50 -6.59 -12.83 9.87
N TYR A 51 -7.10 -12.07 8.89
CA TYR A 51 -7.44 -10.66 9.04
C TYR A 51 -8.77 -10.36 8.37
N ASN A 52 -9.82 -10.17 9.17
CA ASN A 52 -11.18 -9.88 8.69
C ASN A 52 -11.84 -8.77 9.50
N PRO A 53 -11.36 -7.52 9.40
CA PRO A 53 -11.99 -6.37 10.05
C PRO A 53 -13.36 -6.04 9.46
N GLU A 54 -14.22 -5.44 10.29
CA GLU A 54 -15.50 -4.88 9.85
C GLU A 54 -15.27 -3.69 8.91
N LEU A 55 -15.93 -3.72 7.75
CA LEU A 55 -15.79 -2.76 6.65
C LEU A 55 -17.10 -2.05 6.29
N LYS A 56 -18.25 -2.44 6.85
CA LYS A 56 -19.57 -1.94 6.45
C LYS A 56 -19.90 -0.55 7.00
N VAL A 57 -19.22 -0.11 8.06
CA VAL A 57 -19.55 1.15 8.75
C VAL A 57 -19.40 2.35 7.81
N LEU A 58 -18.32 2.43 7.04
CA LEU A 58 -18.11 3.53 6.08
C LEU A 58 -19.17 3.55 4.96
N PRO A 59 -19.41 2.43 4.23
CA PRO A 59 -20.50 2.35 3.25
C PRO A 59 -21.88 2.74 3.80
N ASN A 60 -22.20 2.32 5.03
CA ASN A 60 -23.47 2.67 5.68
C ASN A 60 -23.60 4.17 5.98
N LEU A 61 -22.49 4.89 6.08
CA LEU A 61 -22.44 6.34 6.21
C LEU A 61 -22.40 7.07 4.85
N GLY A 62 -22.57 6.34 3.73
CA GLY A 62 -22.59 6.90 2.38
C GLY A 62 -21.20 7.05 1.74
N PHE A 63 -20.13 6.60 2.40
CA PHE A 63 -18.80 6.63 1.82
C PHE A 63 -18.70 5.67 0.63
N ARG A 64 -18.14 6.14 -0.48
CA ARG A 64 -17.80 5.32 -1.64
C ARG A 64 -16.37 5.65 -2.09
N PRO A 65 -15.48 4.65 -2.23
CA PRO A 65 -14.16 4.90 -2.78
C PRO A 65 -14.28 5.38 -4.23
N ARG A 66 -13.48 6.37 -4.61
CA ARG A 66 -13.47 6.91 -5.98
C ARG A 66 -12.69 6.03 -6.95
N LYS A 67 -11.72 5.27 -6.44
CA LYS A 67 -10.82 4.39 -7.18
C LYS A 67 -10.46 3.20 -6.31
N SER A 68 -10.11 2.10 -6.95
CA SER A 68 -9.44 0.97 -6.32
C SER A 68 -7.97 1.26 -6.03
N MET A 69 -7.37 0.52 -5.12
CA MET A 69 -5.92 0.58 -4.89
C MET A 69 -5.11 0.33 -6.18
N ARG A 70 -5.55 -0.63 -7.01
CA ARG A 70 -4.89 -0.95 -8.29
C ARG A 70 -4.86 0.26 -9.24
N GLU A 71 -5.98 0.97 -9.37
CA GLU A 71 -6.07 2.17 -10.20
C GLU A 71 -5.23 3.33 -9.61
N GLU A 72 -5.28 3.49 -8.29
CA GLU A 72 -4.57 4.57 -7.60
C GLU A 72 -3.05 4.40 -7.69
N VAL A 73 -2.52 3.19 -7.59
CA VAL A 73 -1.08 2.90 -7.74
C VAL A 73 -0.55 3.44 -9.07
N LYS A 74 -1.27 3.26 -10.17
CA LYS A 74 -0.87 3.78 -11.49
C LYS A 74 -0.83 5.31 -11.52
N VAL A 75 -1.78 5.96 -10.84
CA VAL A 75 -1.83 7.43 -10.73
C VAL A 75 -0.64 7.92 -9.91
N MET A 76 -0.40 7.31 -8.75
CA MET A 76 0.76 7.65 -7.90
C MET A 76 2.09 7.47 -8.65
N LEU A 77 2.26 6.39 -9.42
CA LEU A 77 3.48 6.21 -10.21
C LEU A 77 3.66 7.33 -11.23
N LYS A 78 2.59 7.75 -11.92
CA LYS A 78 2.63 8.90 -12.86
C LYS A 78 3.02 10.19 -12.16
N ASP A 79 2.48 10.45 -10.97
CA ASP A 79 2.80 11.64 -10.18
C ASP A 79 4.27 11.67 -9.72
N LEU A 80 4.86 10.49 -9.48
CA LEU A 80 6.25 10.33 -9.04
C LEU A 80 7.27 10.38 -10.20
N LEU A 81 6.89 9.99 -11.41
CA LEU A 81 7.79 9.92 -12.56
C LEU A 81 8.57 11.22 -12.84
N PRO A 82 7.97 12.42 -12.80
CA PRO A 82 8.70 13.68 -12.97
C PRO A 82 9.82 13.91 -11.94
N PHE A 83 9.72 13.26 -10.77
CA PHE A 83 10.68 13.41 -9.67
C PHE A 83 11.65 12.24 -9.56
N LYS A 84 11.71 11.34 -10.56
CA LYS A 84 12.54 10.13 -10.55
C LYS A 84 13.99 10.40 -10.14
N GLU A 85 14.63 11.42 -10.74
CA GLU A 85 16.02 11.76 -10.43
C GLU A 85 16.21 12.19 -8.97
N ARG A 86 15.28 12.97 -8.43
CA ARG A 86 15.31 13.37 -7.03
C ARG A 86 15.15 12.16 -6.11
N ILE A 87 14.20 11.27 -6.41
CA ILE A 87 13.94 10.06 -5.62
C ILE A 87 15.16 9.13 -5.65
N SER A 88 15.78 8.93 -6.83
CA SER A 88 16.97 8.09 -7.00
C SER A 88 18.15 8.52 -6.11
N ARG A 89 18.34 9.84 -5.89
CA ARG A 89 19.38 10.37 -4.98
C ARG A 89 19.21 9.91 -3.53
N PHE A 90 17.99 9.54 -3.12
CA PHE A 90 17.67 9.05 -1.78
C PHE A 90 17.45 7.54 -1.72
N SER A 91 17.84 6.78 -2.76
CA SER A 91 17.69 5.32 -2.80
C SER A 91 18.28 4.59 -1.58
N SER A 92 19.32 5.15 -0.96
CA SER A 92 19.96 4.59 0.24
C SER A 92 19.09 4.56 1.50
N VAL A 93 17.94 5.27 1.52
CA VAL A 93 17.01 5.27 2.67
C VAL A 93 15.81 4.35 2.50
N ILE A 94 15.67 3.66 1.36
CA ILE A 94 14.52 2.77 1.08
C ILE A 94 14.58 1.51 1.93
N MET A 95 15.78 0.93 2.11
CA MET A 95 15.95 -0.32 2.84
C MET A 95 15.80 -0.11 4.36
N PRO A 96 15.09 -1.00 5.08
CA PRO A 96 14.94 -0.90 6.52
C PRO A 96 16.29 -1.04 7.23
N ARG A 97 16.57 -0.16 8.19
CA ARG A 97 17.83 -0.14 8.97
C ARG A 97 17.67 -0.67 10.39
N THR A 98 16.48 -0.54 10.96
CA THR A 98 16.18 -0.98 12.34
C THR A 98 15.63 -2.40 12.33
N ARG A 99 16.12 -3.25 13.24
CA ARG A 99 15.61 -4.60 13.48
C ARG A 99 15.03 -4.66 14.90
N TRP A 100 13.90 -5.35 15.07
CA TRP A 100 13.17 -5.44 16.34
C TRP A 100 13.61 -6.64 17.21
N LYS A 101 14.77 -7.24 16.91
CA LYS A 101 15.37 -8.32 17.70
C LYS A 101 16.27 -7.77 18.79
#